data_AF-A0A3B0NG54-F1
#
_entry.id   AF-A0A3B0NG54-F1
#
_cell.length_a   1.000
_cell.length_b   1.000
_cell.length_c   1.000
_cell.angle_alpha   90.00
_cell.angle_beta   90.00
_cell.angle_gamma   90.00
#
_symmetry.space_group_name_H-M   'P 1'
#
loop_
_entity.id
_entity.type
_entity.pdbx_description
1 polymer ?
#
loop_
_entity_poly.entity_id
_entity_poly.type
_entity_poly.pdbx_seq_one_letter_code
_entity_poly.pdbx_strand_id
1 'polypeptide(L)'
;MGSQFLDSQIDGTVTPSSQLDLTQSQSYFNTQTTPKDEEEQAIEVGHYSTNRKTKDWLIARLLCRWWYVFPDWPPPDFDYNAELEKRKFRLYTVEEFENVENVDSNGYSKVYQVTAFPGVFRDYNGVAHDLRPLEGKPCYNNYCKFSEQKLYELIEQGIRKQLEILSHSKYDEKSTIRFLNEV
;
A
#
# COMPACT_ATOMS: atom_id res chain seq x y z
N MET A 1 -59.93 33.08 -25.34
CA MET A 1 -58.76 32.91 -26.22
C MET A 1 -58.30 31.45 -26.09
N GLY A 2 -58.32 30.68 -27.20
CA GLY A 2 -57.75 29.31 -27.45
C GLY A 2 -58.04 28.20 -26.41
N SER A 3 -58.79 27.10 -26.65
CA SER A 3 -58.62 26.00 -27.65
C SER A 3 -57.20 25.40 -27.59
N GLN A 4 -56.87 24.11 -27.34
CA GLN A 4 -57.51 22.78 -27.46
C GLN A 4 -56.68 21.75 -26.62
N PHE A 5 -57.31 20.83 -25.87
CA PHE A 5 -57.32 19.36 -26.05
C PHE A 5 -56.01 18.65 -26.49
N LEU A 6 -55.49 17.67 -25.73
CA LEU A 6 -55.77 16.21 -25.83
C LEU A 6 -54.80 15.36 -24.96
N ASP A 7 -55.30 14.22 -24.47
CA ASP A 7 -54.62 13.14 -23.72
C ASP A 7 -53.42 12.49 -24.43
N SER A 8 -52.51 11.87 -23.68
CA SER A 8 -52.02 10.48 -23.92
C SER A 8 -51.10 9.97 -22.80
N GLN A 9 -51.43 8.77 -22.30
CA GLN A 9 -50.60 7.89 -21.46
C GLN A 9 -49.37 7.37 -22.24
N ILE A 10 -48.24 7.07 -21.57
CA ILE A 10 -47.72 5.69 -21.35
C ILE A 10 -46.28 5.69 -20.78
N ASP A 11 -46.14 4.89 -19.72
CA ASP A 11 -45.06 4.01 -19.26
C ASP A 11 -43.59 4.24 -19.68
N GLY A 12 -42.70 4.25 -18.69
CA GLY A 12 -41.25 4.37 -18.85
C GLY A 12 -40.52 4.01 -17.56
N THR A 13 -40.17 2.74 -17.44
CA THR A 13 -39.26 2.15 -16.44
C THR A 13 -37.96 2.93 -16.30
N VAL A 14 -37.67 3.45 -15.10
CA VAL A 14 -36.39 4.09 -14.79
C VAL A 14 -35.46 3.07 -14.15
N THR A 15 -34.54 2.52 -14.94
CA THR A 15 -33.36 1.80 -14.46
C THR A 15 -32.25 2.82 -14.21
N PRO A 16 -31.63 2.93 -13.02
CA PRO A 16 -30.44 3.75 -12.86
C PRO A 16 -29.23 2.95 -13.37
N SER A 17 -28.75 3.32 -14.56
CA SER A 17 -27.46 2.87 -15.08
C SER A 17 -26.36 3.68 -14.37
N SER A 18 -25.79 3.12 -13.30
CA SER A 18 -24.62 3.69 -12.63
C SER A 18 -23.38 3.44 -13.47
N GLN A 19 -23.07 4.34 -14.38
CA GLN A 19 -21.74 4.40 -15.00
C GLN A 19 -20.75 4.92 -13.95
N LEU A 20 -19.85 4.04 -13.49
CA LEU A 20 -18.69 4.40 -12.67
C LEU A 20 -17.75 5.27 -13.50
N ASP A 21 -17.71 6.56 -13.18
CA ASP A 21 -16.77 7.51 -13.77
C ASP A 21 -15.36 7.27 -13.22
N LEU A 22 -14.57 6.48 -13.96
CA LEU A 22 -13.18 6.12 -13.65
C LEU A 22 -12.20 7.30 -13.74
N THR A 23 -12.66 8.51 -14.13
CA THR A 23 -11.79 9.68 -14.29
C THR A 23 -11.42 10.36 -12.97
N GLN A 24 -12.21 10.19 -11.91
CA GLN A 24 -11.89 10.76 -10.58
C GLN A 24 -10.80 10.01 -9.81
N SER A 25 -10.46 8.77 -10.19
CA SER A 25 -9.42 8.00 -9.48
C SER A 25 -8.00 8.34 -9.92
N GLN A 26 -7.82 9.08 -11.02
CA GLN A 26 -6.50 9.38 -11.59
C GLN A 26 -5.82 10.60 -10.95
N SER A 27 -6.53 11.41 -10.16
CA SER A 27 -5.95 12.60 -9.51
C SER A 27 -5.15 12.30 -8.25
N TYR A 28 -5.27 11.09 -7.67
CA TYR A 28 -4.59 10.71 -6.42
C TYR A 28 -3.13 10.24 -6.59
N PHE A 29 -2.61 10.18 -7.83
CA PHE A 29 -1.27 9.64 -8.12
C PHE A 29 -0.34 10.60 -8.87
N ASN A 30 -0.64 11.90 -8.91
CA ASN A 30 0.20 12.84 -9.64
C ASN A 30 1.39 13.29 -8.79
N THR A 31 2.51 12.56 -8.88
CA THR A 31 3.79 12.98 -8.29
C THR A 31 4.52 13.82 -9.34
N GLN A 32 4.40 15.15 -9.27
CA GLN A 32 5.26 16.02 -10.06
C GLN A 32 6.61 16.16 -9.35
N THR A 33 7.65 15.58 -9.95
CA THR A 33 9.04 15.72 -9.52
C THR A 33 9.64 17.01 -10.09
N THR A 34 10.06 17.93 -9.22
CA THR A 34 11.01 19.01 -9.52
C THR A 34 12.45 18.56 -9.22
N PRO A 35 13.47 19.17 -9.87
CA PRO A 35 14.81 18.59 -9.96
C PRO A 35 15.59 18.70 -8.65
N LYS A 36 16.26 17.60 -8.26
CA LYS A 36 16.95 17.41 -6.99
C LYS A 36 18.45 17.21 -7.22
N ASP A 37 19.27 18.09 -6.65
CA ASP A 37 20.63 17.74 -6.22
C ASP A 37 20.51 17.31 -4.75
N GLU A 38 20.15 16.04 -4.53
CA GLU A 38 20.33 15.29 -3.27
C GLU A 38 19.84 13.87 -3.54
N GLU A 39 20.68 12.87 -3.26
CA GLU A 39 20.50 11.43 -3.53
C GLU A 39 19.28 10.84 -2.80
N GLU A 40 18.08 11.19 -3.25
CA GLU A 40 16.86 10.49 -2.91
C GLU A 40 16.87 9.18 -3.69
N GLN A 41 17.11 8.06 -2.98
CA GLN A 41 17.09 6.73 -3.59
C GLN A 41 15.71 6.53 -4.23
N ALA A 42 15.67 6.67 -5.55
CA ALA A 42 14.49 6.52 -6.35
C ALA A 42 13.81 5.20 -5.99
N ILE A 43 12.47 5.21 -5.90
CA ILE A 43 11.69 4.00 -5.73
C ILE A 43 11.91 3.15 -6.99
N GLU A 44 12.89 2.25 -6.93
CA GLU A 44 13.18 1.32 -8.01
C GLU A 44 12.03 0.30 -8.03
N VAL A 45 11.07 0.55 -8.91
CA VAL A 45 10.01 -0.41 -9.22
C VAL A 45 10.72 -1.60 -9.86
N GLY A 46 10.88 -2.69 -9.08
CA GLY A 46 11.61 -3.87 -9.53
C GLY A 46 11.15 -4.32 -10.93
N HIS A 47 12.11 -4.45 -11.85
CA HIS A 47 11.83 -4.90 -13.21
C HIS A 47 11.36 -6.36 -13.19
N TYR A 48 10.04 -6.57 -13.32
CA TYR A 48 9.49 -7.92 -13.49
C TYR A 48 9.87 -8.45 -14.87
N SER A 49 10.74 -9.47 -14.92
CA SER A 49 11.02 -10.18 -16.17
C SER A 49 9.77 -10.92 -16.63
N THR A 50 9.45 -10.82 -17.92
CA THR A 50 8.40 -11.62 -18.58
C THR A 50 8.75 -13.12 -18.61
N ASN A 51 10.02 -13.47 -18.41
CA ASN A 51 10.50 -14.83 -18.17
C ASN A 51 10.69 -15.04 -16.66
N ARG A 52 9.61 -15.33 -15.92
CA ARG A 52 9.74 -15.63 -14.48
C ARG A 52 10.61 -16.87 -14.31
N LYS A 53 11.82 -16.67 -13.80
CA LYS A 53 12.66 -17.78 -13.35
C LYS A 53 11.97 -18.45 -12.16
N THR A 54 12.19 -19.74 -11.94
CA THR A 54 11.61 -20.50 -10.82
C THR A 54 11.69 -19.73 -9.50
N LYS A 55 12.83 -19.10 -9.23
CA LYS A 55 13.06 -18.24 -8.06
C LYS A 55 12.11 -17.04 -7.94
N ASP A 56 11.80 -16.35 -9.03
CA ASP A 56 10.87 -15.20 -9.01
C ASP A 56 9.45 -15.64 -8.66
N TRP A 57 9.05 -16.82 -9.14
CA TRP A 57 7.77 -17.43 -8.76
C TRP A 57 7.73 -17.78 -7.28
N LEU A 58 8.81 -18.34 -6.73
CA LEU A 58 8.92 -18.64 -5.29
C LEU A 58 8.84 -17.35 -4.45
N ILE A 59 9.57 -16.31 -4.84
CA ILE A 59 9.53 -15.01 -4.13
C ILE A 59 8.12 -14.42 -4.15
N ALA A 60 7.45 -14.42 -5.31
CA ALA A 60 6.07 -13.93 -5.41
C ALA A 60 5.11 -14.71 -4.50
N ARG A 61 5.27 -16.04 -4.43
CA ARG A 61 4.48 -16.85 -3.50
C ARG A 61 4.72 -16.48 -2.05
N LEU A 62 5.99 -16.36 -1.65
CA LEU A 62 6.35 -15.96 -0.29
C LEU A 62 5.78 -14.59 0.05
N LEU A 63 5.82 -13.61 -0.88
CA LEU A 63 5.23 -12.29 -0.69
C LEU A 63 3.72 -12.31 -0.47
N CYS A 64 2.96 -13.26 -1.02
CA CYS A 64 1.52 -13.37 -0.74
C CYS A 64 1.21 -13.86 0.68
N ARG A 65 2.20 -14.32 1.43
CA ARG A 65 2.01 -15.00 2.72
C ARG A 65 3.08 -14.62 3.74
N TRP A 66 3.77 -13.51 3.51
CA TRP A 66 4.94 -13.13 4.31
C TRP A 66 4.57 -12.93 5.79
N TRP A 67 3.37 -12.38 6.05
CA TRP A 67 2.85 -12.12 7.40
C TRP A 67 2.53 -13.40 8.20
N TYR A 68 2.50 -14.56 7.55
CA TYR A 68 2.42 -15.85 8.25
C TYR A 68 3.80 -16.36 8.69
N VAL A 69 4.88 -15.85 8.11
CA VAL A 69 6.23 -16.42 8.25
C VAL A 69 7.13 -15.54 9.10
N PHE A 70 7.08 -14.23 8.84
CA PHE A 70 7.94 -13.26 9.49
C PHE A 70 7.18 -12.50 10.60
N PRO A 71 7.90 -11.86 11.53
CA PRO A 71 7.32 -10.89 12.45
C PRO A 71 6.65 -9.73 11.69
N ASP A 72 5.84 -8.95 12.41
CA ASP A 72 5.24 -7.75 11.86
C ASP A 72 6.30 -6.78 11.33
N TRP A 73 6.03 -6.22 10.15
CA TRP A 73 6.84 -5.19 9.55
C TRP A 73 5.94 -4.00 9.15
N PRO A 74 6.32 -2.76 9.51
CA PRO A 74 7.50 -2.38 10.31
C PRO A 74 7.39 -2.88 11.77
N PRO A 75 8.52 -3.05 12.50
CA PRO A 75 8.49 -3.40 13.91
C PRO A 75 7.66 -2.39 14.71
N PRO A 76 6.84 -2.83 15.68
CA PRO A 76 5.95 -1.95 16.44
C PRO A 76 6.71 -0.95 17.33
N ASP A 77 7.96 -1.25 17.66
CA ASP A 77 8.89 -0.47 18.48
C ASP A 77 9.92 0.31 17.66
N PHE A 78 9.76 0.40 16.33
CA PHE A 78 10.66 1.18 15.49
C PHE A 78 10.58 2.69 15.82
N ASP A 79 11.73 3.30 16.10
CA ASP A 79 11.81 4.72 16.48
C ASP A 79 11.79 5.65 15.26
N TYR A 80 10.60 6.12 14.90
CA TYR A 80 10.44 7.11 13.84
C TYR A 80 10.98 8.50 14.22
N ASN A 81 11.14 8.83 15.51
CA ASN A 81 11.63 10.15 15.90
C ASN A 81 13.08 10.35 15.47
N ALA A 82 13.92 9.32 15.60
CA ALA A 82 15.29 9.35 15.10
C ALA A 82 15.36 9.57 13.59
N GLU A 83 14.47 8.94 12.81
CA GLU A 83 14.43 9.09 11.35
C GLU A 83 13.89 10.45 10.90
N LEU A 84 12.94 11.04 11.65
CA LEU A 84 12.44 12.39 11.45
C LEU A 84 13.54 13.42 11.75
N GLU A 85 14.23 13.26 12.88
CA GLU A 85 15.32 14.15 13.31
C GLU A 85 16.45 14.18 12.28
N LYS A 86 16.87 13.00 11.80
CA LYS A 86 17.89 12.86 10.75
C LYS A 86 17.56 13.63 9.47
N ARG A 87 16.27 13.78 9.15
CA ARG A 87 15.78 14.45 7.93
C ARG A 87 15.32 15.89 8.17
N LYS A 88 15.50 16.40 9.38
CA LYS A 88 14.96 17.70 9.82
C LYS A 88 13.46 17.81 9.56
N PHE A 89 12.70 16.79 9.98
CA PHE A 89 11.25 16.81 9.94
C PHE A 89 10.67 17.02 11.33
N ARG A 90 9.64 17.87 11.40
CA ARG A 90 8.88 18.11 12.61
C ARG A 90 7.47 17.54 12.44
N LEU A 91 7.14 16.56 13.26
CA LEU A 91 5.83 15.91 13.25
C LEU A 91 4.77 16.83 13.91
N TYR A 92 3.65 17.00 13.22
CA TYR A 92 2.45 17.67 13.69
C TYR A 92 1.22 16.78 13.48
N THR A 93 0.17 17.05 14.24
CA THR A 93 -1.17 16.55 13.91
C THR A 93 -1.67 17.18 12.61
N VAL A 94 -2.67 16.57 11.97
CA VAL A 94 -3.25 17.11 10.73
C VAL A 94 -3.86 18.50 10.98
N GLU A 95 -4.45 18.71 12.15
CA GLU A 95 -5.06 19.97 12.57
C GLU A 95 -4.02 21.08 12.79
N GLU A 96 -2.90 20.77 13.43
CA GLU A 96 -1.81 21.73 13.64
C GLU A 96 -1.10 22.07 12.34
N PHE A 97 -0.94 21.07 11.46
CA PHE A 97 -0.18 21.17 10.21
C PHE A 97 -0.63 22.33 9.32
N GLU A 98 -1.94 22.61 9.26
CA GLU A 98 -2.51 23.72 8.47
C GLU A 98 -2.12 25.11 9.02
N ASN A 99 -1.85 25.20 10.32
CA ASN A 99 -1.67 26.46 11.03
C ASN A 99 -0.20 26.78 11.34
N VAL A 100 0.71 25.82 11.19
CA VAL A 100 2.15 26.02 11.41
C VAL A 100 2.89 26.38 10.13
N GLU A 101 3.99 27.12 10.26
CA GLU A 101 4.86 27.47 9.14
C GLU A 101 5.45 26.21 8.48
N ASN A 102 5.69 26.28 7.17
CA ASN A 102 6.18 25.15 6.39
C ASN A 102 7.56 24.67 6.85
N VAL A 103 8.40 25.61 7.29
CA VAL A 103 9.76 25.37 7.80
C VAL A 103 9.93 26.20 9.06
N ASP A 104 10.40 25.59 10.15
CA ASP A 104 10.62 26.31 11.41
C ASP A 104 11.94 27.11 11.43
N SER A 105 12.18 27.86 12.51
CA SER A 105 13.39 28.67 12.67
C SER A 105 14.70 27.86 12.71
N ASN A 106 14.63 26.55 12.96
CA ASN A 106 15.77 25.64 12.99
C ASN A 106 15.96 24.91 11.64
N GLY A 107 15.11 25.20 10.65
CA GLY A 107 15.13 24.58 9.33
C GLY A 107 14.45 23.22 9.26
N TYR A 108 13.54 22.89 10.19
CA TYR A 108 12.76 21.66 10.13
C TYR A 108 11.50 21.86 9.31
N SER A 109 11.27 21.00 8.32
CA SER A 109 10.04 21.00 7.54
C SER A 109 8.92 20.33 8.31
N LYS A 110 7.72 20.92 8.30
CA LYS A 110 6.54 20.29 8.90
C LYS A 110 6.14 19.04 8.12
N VAL A 111 5.78 17.99 8.86
CA VAL A 111 5.20 16.75 8.32
C VAL A 111 4.06 16.29 9.20
N TYR A 112 3.13 15.53 8.64
CA TYR A 112 2.14 14.76 9.40
C TYR A 112 2.18 13.29 8.99
N GLN A 113 1.81 12.39 9.90
CA GLN A 113 1.77 10.96 9.61
C GLN A 113 0.48 10.59 8.86
N VAL A 114 0.60 9.79 7.80
CA VAL A 114 -0.57 9.28 7.09
C VAL A 114 -1.21 8.16 7.91
N THR A 115 -2.43 8.40 8.40
CA THR A 115 -3.12 7.53 9.38
C THR A 115 -3.20 6.06 8.95
N ALA A 116 -3.50 5.80 7.67
CA ALA A 116 -3.62 4.44 7.14
C ALA A 116 -2.26 3.73 6.92
N PHE A 117 -1.15 4.47 6.97
CA PHE A 117 0.18 3.95 6.67
C PHE A 117 1.19 4.41 7.73
N PRO A 118 1.23 3.76 8.91
CA PRO A 118 2.19 4.09 9.95
C PRO A 118 3.63 4.07 9.44
N GLY A 119 4.40 5.10 9.82
CA GLY A 119 5.77 5.31 9.31
C GLY A 119 5.87 6.01 7.96
N VAL A 120 4.75 6.34 7.31
CA VAL A 120 4.71 7.19 6.12
C VAL A 120 4.25 8.58 6.50
N PHE A 121 5.03 9.59 6.15
CA PHE A 121 4.80 10.99 6.50
C PHE A 121 4.60 11.82 5.26
N ARG A 122 3.74 12.84 5.30
CA ARG A 122 3.57 13.78 4.19
C ARG A 122 4.03 15.17 4.60
N ASP A 123 4.83 15.81 3.75
CA ASP A 123 5.29 17.18 3.95
C ASP A 123 4.35 18.22 3.34
N TYR A 124 4.69 19.50 3.52
CA TYR A 124 3.90 20.64 3.03
C TYR A 124 3.88 20.78 1.51
N ASN A 125 4.79 20.12 0.79
CA ASN A 125 4.76 20.04 -0.68
C ASN A 125 3.88 18.88 -1.16
N GLY A 126 3.31 18.12 -0.23
CA GLY A 126 2.49 16.94 -0.52
C GLY A 126 3.32 15.68 -0.81
N VAL A 127 4.64 15.71 -0.65
CA VAL A 127 5.53 14.56 -0.89
C VAL A 127 5.41 13.59 0.27
N ALA A 128 5.28 12.30 -0.06
CA ALA A 128 5.23 11.21 0.90
C ALA A 128 6.63 10.64 1.15
N HIS A 129 7.03 10.65 2.41
CA HIS A 129 8.29 10.14 2.93
C HIS A 129 8.03 8.82 3.66
N ASP A 130 8.46 7.70 3.08
CA ASP A 130 8.38 6.38 3.74
C ASP A 130 9.61 6.19 4.64
N LEU A 131 9.41 6.30 5.94
CA LEU A 131 10.47 6.18 6.94
C LEU A 131 10.50 4.79 7.60
N ARG A 132 9.76 3.81 7.07
CA ARG A 132 9.79 2.44 7.57
C ARG A 132 11.16 1.79 7.30
N PRO A 133 11.67 0.92 8.20
CA PRO A 133 13.00 0.33 8.06
C PRO A 133 13.12 -0.54 6.80
N LEU A 134 14.24 -0.43 6.10
CA LEU A 134 14.52 -1.31 4.95
C LEU A 134 14.80 -2.75 5.36
N GLU A 135 15.33 -2.94 6.58
CA GLU A 135 15.55 -4.24 7.17
C GLU A 135 14.21 -4.93 7.45
N GLY A 136 14.14 -6.24 7.17
CA GLY A 136 12.92 -7.03 7.33
C GLY A 136 11.78 -6.70 6.35
N LYS A 137 11.92 -5.66 5.52
CA LYS A 137 10.88 -5.25 4.57
C LYS A 137 10.50 -6.41 3.65
N PRO A 138 9.20 -6.79 3.58
CA PRO A 138 8.73 -7.87 2.71
C PRO A 138 8.71 -7.40 1.26
N CYS A 139 9.86 -7.47 0.59
CA CYS A 139 10.02 -7.05 -0.79
C CYS A 139 10.91 -8.02 -1.58
N TYR A 140 10.81 -7.94 -2.91
CA TYR A 140 11.61 -8.75 -3.83
C TYR A 140 13.11 -8.63 -3.55
N ASN A 141 13.62 -7.38 -3.41
CA ASN A 141 15.05 -7.11 -3.21
C ASN A 141 15.61 -7.75 -1.93
N ASN A 142 14.77 -7.97 -0.92
CA ASN A 142 15.18 -8.69 0.29
C ASN A 142 15.10 -10.21 0.10
N TYR A 143 14.02 -10.72 -0.51
CA TYR A 143 13.81 -12.17 -0.63
C TYR A 143 14.61 -12.82 -1.76
N CYS A 144 15.04 -12.06 -2.78
CA CYS A 144 15.90 -12.57 -3.86
C CYS A 144 17.29 -12.99 -3.35
N LYS A 145 17.68 -12.53 -2.14
CA LYS A 145 18.92 -12.91 -1.46
C LYS A 145 18.86 -14.33 -0.86
N PHE A 146 17.67 -14.89 -0.64
CA PHE A 146 17.52 -16.26 -0.14
C PHE A 146 17.86 -17.31 -1.20
N SER A 147 18.27 -18.51 -0.77
CA SER A 147 18.38 -19.68 -1.65
C SER A 147 16.98 -20.18 -2.03
N GLU A 148 16.87 -20.92 -3.14
CA GLU A 148 15.58 -21.53 -3.53
C GLU A 148 15.07 -22.51 -2.47
N GLN A 149 15.95 -23.33 -1.89
CA GLN A 149 15.60 -24.22 -0.77
C GLN A 149 14.99 -23.43 0.40
N LYS A 150 15.62 -22.32 0.80
CA LYS A 150 15.09 -21.49 1.89
C LYS A 150 13.72 -20.91 1.53
N LEU A 151 13.51 -20.51 0.28
CA LEU A 151 12.22 -20.03 -0.19
C LEU A 151 11.14 -21.12 -0.10
N TYR A 152 11.43 -22.36 -0.48
CA TYR A 152 10.50 -23.48 -0.31
C TYR A 152 10.11 -23.70 1.16
N GLU A 153 11.10 -23.75 2.06
CA GLU A 153 10.87 -23.91 3.50
C GLU A 153 9.95 -22.81 4.06
N LEU A 154 10.21 -21.56 3.70
CA LEU A 154 9.42 -20.42 4.15
C LEU A 154 7.99 -20.44 3.58
N ILE A 155 7.83 -20.85 2.32
CA ILE A 155 6.52 -20.99 1.69
C ILE A 155 5.71 -22.10 2.36
N GLU A 156 6.32 -23.25 2.62
CA GLU A 156 5.68 -24.37 3.33
C GLU A 156 5.24 -23.94 4.73
N GLN A 157 6.13 -23.28 5.48
CA GLN A 157 5.81 -22.71 6.79
C GLN A 157 4.61 -21.76 6.72
N GLY A 158 4.60 -20.86 5.74
CA GLY A 158 3.51 -19.90 5.53
C GLY A 158 2.18 -20.57 5.20
N ILE A 159 2.19 -21.58 4.31
CA ILE A 159 0.98 -22.37 3.97
C ILE A 159 0.44 -23.08 5.21
N ARG A 160 1.31 -23.75 5.98
CA ARG A 160 0.88 -24.49 7.18
C ARG A 160 0.22 -23.57 8.21
N LYS A 161 0.82 -22.42 8.51
CA LYS A 161 0.23 -21.45 9.45
C LYS A 161 -1.05 -20.82 8.90
N GLN A 162 -1.11 -20.56 7.59
CA GLN A 162 -2.33 -20.06 6.96
C GLN A 162 -3.48 -21.08 7.08
N LEU A 163 -3.22 -22.36 6.82
CA LEU A 163 -4.20 -23.44 7.00
C LEU A 163 -4.66 -23.57 8.45
N GLU A 164 -3.75 -23.45 9.42
CA GLU A 164 -4.07 -23.46 10.85
C GLU A 164 -5.00 -22.31 11.24
N ILE A 165 -4.77 -21.10 10.73
CA ILE A 165 -5.64 -19.94 11.01
C ILE A 165 -7.01 -20.14 10.35
N LEU A 166 -7.04 -20.61 9.10
CA LEU A 166 -8.29 -20.82 8.36
C LEU A 166 -9.16 -21.93 8.98
N SER A 167 -8.58 -22.94 9.64
CA SER A 167 -9.36 -23.99 10.32
C SER A 167 -10.19 -23.47 11.49
N HIS A 168 -9.86 -22.29 12.01
CA HIS A 168 -10.60 -21.58 13.06
C HIS A 168 -11.45 -20.42 12.51
N SER A 169 -11.52 -20.25 11.18
CA SER A 169 -12.31 -19.18 10.57
C SER A 169 -13.81 -19.40 10.82
N LYS A 170 -14.53 -18.31 11.09
CA LYS A 170 -15.99 -18.30 11.18
C LYS A 170 -16.68 -18.25 9.81
N TYR A 171 -15.90 -18.13 8.73
CA TYR A 171 -16.36 -18.02 7.34
C TYR A 171 -16.14 -19.33 6.56
N ASP A 172 -16.78 -19.47 5.39
CA ASP A 172 -16.57 -20.64 4.52
C ASP A 172 -15.26 -20.50 3.73
N GLU A 173 -14.20 -21.17 4.19
CA GLU A 173 -12.86 -21.11 3.61
C GLU A 173 -12.55 -22.28 2.65
N LYS A 174 -13.52 -23.12 2.29
CA LYS A 174 -13.27 -24.37 1.53
C LYS A 174 -12.50 -24.16 0.23
N SER A 175 -12.81 -23.10 -0.51
CA SER A 175 -12.12 -22.79 -1.78
C SER A 175 -10.65 -22.44 -1.54
N THR A 176 -10.38 -21.59 -0.56
CA THR A 176 -9.02 -21.18 -0.16
C THR A 176 -8.22 -22.37 0.35
N ILE A 177 -8.79 -23.19 1.24
CA ILE A 177 -8.15 -24.39 1.80
C ILE A 177 -7.81 -25.38 0.68
N ARG A 178 -8.74 -25.62 -0.26
CA ARG A 178 -8.49 -26.48 -1.41
C ARG A 178 -7.31 -25.96 -2.24
N PHE A 179 -7.31 -24.67 -2.59
CA PHE A 179 -6.24 -24.06 -3.36
C PHE A 179 -4.88 -24.20 -2.68
N LEU A 180 -4.81 -24.03 -1.35
CA LEU A 180 -3.56 -24.14 -0.59
C LEU A 180 -3.00 -25.58 -0.53
N ASN A 181 -3.86 -26.61 -0.57
CA ASN A 181 -3.44 -28.02 -0.55
C ASN A 181 -3.01 -28.54 -1.93
N GLU A 182 -3.37 -27.86 -3.01
CA GLU A 182 -3.03 -28.25 -4.39
C GLU A 182 -1.62 -27.78 -4.81
N VAL A 183 -0.85 -27.14 -3.92
CA VAL A 183 0.46 -26.57 -4.25
C VAL A 183 1.61 -27.01 -3.37
#